data_AF-A0A3B3THS0-F1
#
_entry.id   AF-A0A3B3THS0-F1
#
_cell.length_a   1.000
_cell.length_b   1.000
_cell.length_c   1.000
_cell.angle_alpha   90.00
_cell.angle_beta   90.00
_cell.angle_gamma   90.00
#
_symmetry.space_group_name_H-M   'P 1'
#
loop_
_entity.id
_entity.type
_entity.pdbx_description
1 polymer ?
#
loop_
_entity_poly.entity_id
_entity_poly.type
_entity_poly.pdbx_seq_one_letter_code
_entity_poly.pdbx_strand_id
1 'polypeptide(L)'
;MSLGLEIVGIALGVVGWIIAIIACALPMWRVTAFIGANIVTAQVIWEGLWMNCVTQSTGQMQCKIYDSMLALPQDLQAARALTVISIILSVLAVLIAIVGAKCTNCIEDEASKAKVMIIAGVMFITSGIMQLIPVSWSANTIVQDFYNPLLTDAQRIHPLL
;
A
#
# COMPACT_ATOMS: atom_id res chain seq x y z
N MET A 1 -28.27 -16.60 1.63
CA MET A 1 -27.40 -15.41 1.69
C MET A 1 -28.25 -14.17 1.48
N SER A 2 -28.15 -13.19 2.39
CA SER A 2 -28.86 -11.91 2.25
C SER A 2 -28.18 -11.07 1.17
N LEU A 3 -28.96 -10.65 0.17
CA LEU A 3 -28.48 -9.84 -0.97
C LEU A 3 -27.84 -8.52 -0.50
N GLY A 4 -28.32 -7.94 0.60
CA GLY A 4 -27.72 -6.73 1.18
C GLY A 4 -26.30 -6.94 1.70
N LEU A 5 -26.03 -8.06 2.37
CA LEU A 5 -24.68 -8.34 2.90
C LEU A 5 -23.67 -8.62 1.77
N GLU A 6 -24.13 -9.27 0.71
CA GLU A 6 -23.32 -9.56 -0.49
C GLU A 6 -22.88 -8.25 -1.19
N ILE A 7 -23.82 -7.33 -1.43
CA ILE A 7 -23.53 -6.03 -2.06
C ILE A 7 -22.58 -5.20 -1.20
N VAL A 8 -22.82 -5.13 0.12
CA VAL A 8 -21.95 -4.39 1.04
C VAL A 8 -20.54 -4.99 1.06
N GLY A 9 -20.42 -6.32 1.08
CA GLY A 9 -19.13 -7.01 1.02
C GLY A 9 -18.36 -6.71 -0.27
N ILE A 10 -19.02 -6.79 -1.43
CA ILE A 10 -18.40 -6.45 -2.72
C ILE A 10 -18.00 -4.98 -2.76
N ALA A 11 -18.87 -4.06 -2.30
CA ALA A 11 -18.58 -2.64 -2.27
C ALA A 11 -17.35 -2.31 -1.40
N LEU A 12 -17.28 -2.89 -0.19
CA LEU A 12 -16.12 -2.73 0.69
C LEU A 12 -14.85 -3.33 0.07
N GLY A 13 -14.94 -4.48 -0.60
CA GLY A 13 -13.82 -5.10 -1.31
C GLY A 13 -13.29 -4.21 -2.44
N VAL A 14 -14.18 -3.61 -3.24
CA VAL A 14 -13.81 -2.69 -4.33
C VAL A 14 -13.19 -1.40 -3.78
N VAL A 15 -13.76 -0.83 -2.71
CA VAL A 15 -13.18 0.35 -2.05
C VAL A 15 -11.78 0.04 -1.50
N GLY A 16 -11.62 -1.10 -0.82
CA GLY A 16 -10.32 -1.54 -0.32
C GLY A 16 -9.28 -1.72 -1.43
N TRP A 17 -9.70 -2.28 -2.58
CA TRP A 17 -8.85 -2.42 -3.75
C TRP A 17 -8.40 -1.07 -4.34
N ILE A 18 -9.32 -0.09 -4.45
CA ILE A 18 -8.99 1.26 -4.91
C ILE A 18 -7.99 1.92 -3.96
N ILE A 19 -8.20 1.80 -2.64
CA ILE A 19 -7.27 2.34 -1.63
C ILE A 19 -5.89 1.69 -1.76
N ALA A 20 -5.80 0.38 -2.01
CA ALA A 20 -4.52 -0.30 -2.21
C ALA A 20 -3.77 0.22 -3.46
N ILE A 21 -4.48 0.50 -4.56
CA ILE A 21 -3.89 1.11 -5.76
C ILE A 21 -3.37 2.52 -5.46
N ILE A 22 -4.17 3.34 -4.78
CA ILE A 22 -3.77 4.70 -4.39
C ILE A 22 -2.53 4.65 -3.48
N ALA A 23 -2.53 3.76 -2.49
CA ALA A 23 -1.38 3.57 -1.61
C ALA A 23 -0.12 3.15 -2.39
N CYS A 24 -0.25 2.29 -3.41
CA CYS A 24 0.87 1.89 -4.26
C CYS A 24 1.43 3.06 -5.11
N ALA A 25 0.56 3.94 -5.61
CA ALA A 25 0.97 5.06 -6.46
C ALA A 25 1.53 6.27 -5.68
N LEU A 26 1.07 6.48 -4.45
CA LEU A 26 1.45 7.65 -3.66
C LEU A 26 2.89 7.57 -3.13
N PRO A 27 3.68 8.66 -3.20
CA PRO A 27 5.04 8.68 -2.70
C PRO A 27 5.16 9.01 -1.21
N MET A 28 4.20 8.57 -0.40
CA MET A 28 4.11 8.89 1.04
C MET A 28 4.29 7.66 1.94
N TRP A 29 5.13 6.72 1.52
CA TRP A 29 5.39 5.50 2.29
C TRP A 29 6.34 5.74 3.46
N ARG A 30 7.37 6.56 3.24
CA ARG A 30 8.32 6.96 4.29
C ARG A 30 8.66 8.42 4.10
N VAL A 31 8.57 9.21 5.17
CA VAL A 31 8.88 10.64 5.15
C VAL A 31 10.05 10.86 6.08
N THR A 32 11.17 11.37 5.57
CA THR A 32 12.35 11.68 6.38
C THR A 32 12.67 13.17 6.25
N ALA A 33 12.99 13.82 7.36
CA ALA A 33 13.34 15.23 7.39
C ALA A 33 14.78 15.35 7.88
N PHE A 34 15.67 15.90 7.05
CA PHE A 34 17.05 16.16 7.45
C PHE A 34 17.15 17.58 7.97
N ILE A 35 17.18 17.77 9.29
CA ILE A 35 17.44 19.06 9.93
C ILE A 35 18.85 19.03 10.53
N GLY A 36 19.86 19.26 9.70
CA GLY A 36 21.24 19.50 10.15
C GLY A 36 21.49 20.96 10.53
N ALA A 37 22.55 21.24 11.30
CA ALA A 37 22.95 22.58 11.76
C ALA A 37 23.29 23.59 10.62
N ASN A 38 23.25 23.18 9.35
CA ASN A 38 23.40 24.03 8.19
C ASN A 38 22.07 24.19 7.45
N ILE A 39 21.53 25.41 7.46
CA ILE A 39 20.27 25.83 6.83
C ILE A 39 20.26 25.55 5.30
N VAL A 40 21.43 25.40 4.68
CA VAL A 40 21.60 25.19 3.23
C VAL A 40 21.26 23.76 2.77
N THR A 41 21.22 22.77 3.68
CA THR A 41 20.93 21.35 3.32
C THR A 41 19.66 20.80 3.97
N ALA A 42 18.81 21.66 4.56
CA ALA A 42 17.54 21.21 5.12
C ALA A 42 16.57 20.81 4.00
N GLN A 43 16.25 19.51 3.96
CA GLN A 43 15.41 18.89 2.95
C GLN A 43 14.45 17.87 3.59
N VAL A 44 13.21 17.83 3.10
CA VAL A 44 12.23 16.79 3.45
C VAL A 44 12.11 15.84 2.27
N ILE A 45 12.36 14.57 2.52
CA ILE A 45 12.34 13.50 1.53
C ILE A 45 11.10 12.65 1.75
N TRP A 46 10.29 12.55 0.71
CA TRP A 46 9.12 11.70 0.60
C TRP A 46 9.49 10.51 -0.26
N GLU A 47 9.62 9.35 0.36
CA GLU A 47 9.96 8.13 -0.33
C GLU A 47 8.69 7.34 -0.61
N GLY A 48 8.47 7.11 -1.90
CA GLY A 48 7.41 6.30 -2.42
C GLY A 48 7.86 4.92 -2.83
N LEU A 49 6.85 4.13 -3.22
CA LEU A 49 7.07 2.83 -3.78
C LEU A 49 7.57 2.87 -5.24
N TRP A 50 7.54 4.00 -5.95
CA TRP A 50 8.01 4.08 -7.34
C TRP A 50 8.83 5.34 -7.66
N MET A 51 8.64 6.39 -6.86
CA MET A 51 9.33 7.66 -6.99
C MET A 51 9.71 8.18 -5.60
N ASN A 52 10.72 9.03 -5.53
CA ASN A 52 10.99 9.85 -4.36
C ASN A 52 10.84 11.33 -4.70
N CYS A 53 10.31 12.10 -3.77
CA CYS A 53 10.16 13.54 -3.91
C CYS A 53 10.95 14.22 -2.80
N VAL A 54 11.80 15.18 -3.17
CA VAL A 54 12.58 15.98 -2.22
C VAL A 54 12.08 17.41 -2.29
N THR A 55 11.76 17.99 -1.14
CA THR A 55 11.49 19.43 -1.03
C THR A 55 12.64 20.10 -0.28
N GLN A 56 13.27 21.08 -0.94
CA GLN A 56 14.39 21.85 -0.40
C GLN A 56 13.88 23.16 0.22
N SER A 57 14.65 23.76 1.12
CA SER A 57 14.29 25.04 1.78
C SER A 57 14.11 26.23 0.82
N THR A 58 14.56 26.10 -0.43
CA THR A 58 14.32 27.04 -1.54
C THR A 58 12.90 26.96 -2.12
N GLY A 59 12.04 26.07 -1.59
CA GLY A 59 10.65 25.88 -2.03
C GLY A 59 10.51 25.04 -3.31
N GLN A 60 11.61 24.53 -3.86
CA GLN A 60 11.59 23.66 -5.03
C GLN A 60 11.31 22.21 -4.62
N MET A 61 10.26 21.63 -5.21
CA MET A 61 9.93 20.20 -5.10
C MET A 61 10.47 19.47 -6.34
N GLN A 62 11.34 18.49 -6.13
CA GLN A 62 11.89 17.65 -7.19
C GLN A 62 11.50 16.20 -6.95
N CYS A 63 10.64 15.67 -7.82
CA CYS A 63 10.29 14.25 -7.83
C CYS A 63 11.14 13.52 -8.88
N LYS A 64 11.80 12.45 -8.46
CA LYS A 64 12.60 11.59 -9.33
C LYS A 64 12.07 10.15 -9.25
N ILE A 65 12.00 9.49 -10.40
CA ILE A 65 11.69 8.05 -10.46
C ILE A 65 12.98 7.29 -10.17
N TYR A 66 12.89 6.17 -9.46
CA TYR A 66 14.07 5.36 -9.19
C TYR A 66 14.59 4.73 -10.50
N ASP A 67 15.73 5.21 -11.00
CA ASP A 67 16.35 4.76 -12.27
C ASP A 67 16.82 3.29 -12.21
N SER A 68 17.02 2.73 -11.02
CA SER A 68 17.49 1.36 -10.85
C SER A 68 16.91 0.73 -9.58
N MET A 69 16.24 -0.42 -9.73
CA MET A 69 15.62 -1.18 -8.64
C MET A 69 16.64 -1.74 -7.63
N LEU A 70 17.92 -1.87 -8.04
CA LEU A 70 18.98 -2.53 -7.27
C LEU A 70 19.64 -1.62 -6.21
N ALA A 71 19.42 -0.31 -6.27
CA ALA A 71 19.94 0.66 -5.30
C ALA A 71 18.95 0.99 -4.17
N LEU A 72 17.78 0.34 -4.17
CA LEU A 72 16.71 0.59 -3.21
C LEU A 72 16.87 -0.31 -1.97
N PRO A 73 16.57 0.16 -0.74
CA PRO A 73 16.57 -0.69 0.43
C PRO A 73 15.66 -1.91 0.24
N GLN A 74 16.15 -3.07 0.70
CA GLN A 74 15.52 -4.38 0.49
C GLN A 74 14.07 -4.43 1.03
N ASP A 75 13.78 -3.68 2.10
CA ASP A 75 12.44 -3.53 2.67
C ASP A 75 11.44 -2.92 1.68
N LEU A 76 11.85 -1.86 0.96
CA LEU A 76 11.00 -1.21 -0.04
C LEU A 76 10.79 -2.11 -1.27
N GLN A 77 11.80 -2.89 -1.64
CA GLN A 77 11.67 -3.84 -2.76
C GLN A 77 10.70 -4.97 -2.41
N ALA A 78 10.76 -5.50 -1.18
CA ALA A 78 9.80 -6.48 -0.68
C ALA A 78 8.38 -5.89 -0.63
N ALA A 79 8.24 -4.65 -0.17
CA ALA A 79 6.96 -3.95 -0.17
C ALA A 79 6.38 -3.77 -1.58
N ARG A 80 7.19 -3.41 -2.59
CA ARG A 80 6.77 -3.36 -4.01
C ARG A 80 6.19 -4.69 -4.46
N ALA A 81 6.91 -5.79 -4.23
CA ALA A 81 6.45 -7.11 -4.67
C ALA A 81 5.14 -7.50 -3.97
N LEU A 82 5.06 -7.38 -2.65
CA LEU A 82 3.88 -7.76 -1.87
C LEU A 82 2.64 -6.93 -2.23
N THR A 83 2.80 -5.62 -2.42
CA THR A 83 1.69 -4.74 -2.82
C THR A 83 1.19 -5.04 -4.24
N VAL A 84 2.09 -5.26 -5.20
CA VAL A 84 1.71 -5.61 -6.58
C VAL A 84 0.98 -6.95 -6.62
N ILE A 85 1.48 -7.98 -5.91
CA ILE A 85 0.82 -9.29 -5.87
C ILE A 85 -0.55 -9.18 -5.17
N SER A 86 -0.65 -8.38 -4.10
CA SER A 86 -1.94 -8.13 -3.44
C SER A 86 -2.95 -7.50 -4.39
N ILE A 87 -2.55 -6.46 -5.15
CA ILE A 87 -3.43 -5.80 -6.13
C ILE A 87 -3.91 -6.79 -7.20
N ILE A 88 -3.02 -7.63 -7.74
CA ILE A 88 -3.39 -8.65 -8.74
C ILE A 88 -4.39 -9.65 -8.15
N LEU A 89 -4.15 -10.11 -6.92
CA LEU A 89 -5.07 -11.04 -6.24
C LEU A 89 -6.44 -10.40 -5.98
N SER A 90 -6.48 -9.12 -5.57
CA SER A 90 -7.73 -8.39 -5.40
C SER A 90 -8.49 -8.21 -6.72
N VAL A 91 -7.80 -7.97 -7.85
CA VAL A 91 -8.45 -7.91 -9.18
C VAL A 91 -9.13 -9.25 -9.51
N LEU A 92 -8.43 -10.37 -9.30
CA LEU A 92 -9.02 -11.70 -9.51
C LEU A 92 -10.21 -11.94 -8.58
N ALA A 93 -10.14 -11.49 -7.32
CA ALA A 93 -11.24 -11.56 -6.37
C ALA A 93 -12.47 -10.75 -6.83
N VAL A 94 -12.27 -9.54 -7.36
CA VAL A 94 -13.34 -8.71 -7.95
C VAL A 94 -14.00 -9.42 -9.12
N LEU A 95 -13.22 -9.97 -10.05
CA LEU A 95 -13.76 -10.68 -11.22
C LEU A 95 -14.62 -11.88 -10.81
N ILE A 96 -14.13 -12.65 -9.82
CA ILE A 96 -14.86 -13.83 -9.31
C ILE A 96 -16.11 -13.41 -8.53
N ALA A 97 -16.06 -12.30 -7.79
CA ALA A 97 -17.22 -11.72 -7.12
C ALA A 97 -18.30 -11.25 -8.12
N ILE A 98 -17.93 -10.66 -9.26
CA ILE A 98 -18.87 -10.23 -10.30
C ILE A 98 -19.59 -11.44 -10.93
N VAL A 99 -18.87 -12.53 -11.17
CA VAL A 99 -19.44 -13.78 -11.73
C VAL A 99 -20.35 -14.47 -10.70
N GLY A 100 -20.00 -14.42 -9.41
CA GLY A 100 -20.78 -15.01 -8.32
C GLY A 100 -21.98 -14.18 -7.87
N ALA A 101 -22.04 -12.90 -8.25
CA ALA A 101 -23.07 -11.98 -7.80
C ALA A 101 -24.49 -12.42 -8.21
N LYS A 102 -25.47 -12.25 -7.32
CA LYS A 102 -26.87 -12.58 -7.62
C LYS A 102 -27.45 -11.82 -8.84
N CYS A 103 -26.91 -10.65 -9.16
CA CYS A 103 -27.31 -9.85 -10.33
C CYS A 103 -26.77 -10.39 -11.66
N THR A 104 -25.81 -11.31 -11.64
CA THR A 104 -25.17 -11.89 -12.84
C THR A 104 -25.71 -13.31 -13.05
N ASN A 105 -26.27 -13.59 -14.24
CA ASN A 105 -26.82 -14.91 -14.57
C ASN A 105 -25.81 -15.80 -15.32
N CYS A 106 -24.54 -15.78 -14.91
CA CYS A 106 -23.49 -16.65 -15.47
C CYS A 106 -23.53 -18.08 -14.89
N ILE A 107 -24.14 -18.25 -13.71
CA ILE A 107 -24.28 -19.52 -13.00
C ILE A 107 -25.76 -19.69 -12.67
N GLU A 108 -26.37 -20.79 -13.07
CA GLU A 108 -27.78 -21.06 -12.77
C GLU A 108 -27.97 -21.71 -11.40
N ASP A 109 -26.96 -22.46 -10.92
CA ASP A 109 -26.99 -23.16 -9.64
C ASP A 109 -26.67 -22.26 -8.44
N GLU A 110 -27.62 -22.11 -7.51
CA GLU A 110 -27.49 -21.26 -6.33
C GLU A 110 -26.42 -21.77 -5.34
N ALA A 111 -26.22 -23.09 -5.26
CA ALA A 111 -25.16 -23.67 -4.42
C ALA A 111 -23.76 -23.33 -4.94
N SER A 112 -23.58 -23.34 -6.26
CA SER A 112 -22.35 -22.93 -6.93
C SER A 112 -22.08 -21.43 -6.77
N LYS A 113 -23.11 -20.57 -6.87
CA LYS A 113 -22.96 -19.13 -6.58
C LYS A 113 -22.46 -18.89 -5.16
N ALA A 114 -23.05 -19.56 -4.17
CA ALA A 114 -22.63 -19.46 -2.77
C ALA A 114 -21.14 -19.84 -2.58
N LYS A 115 -20.68 -20.93 -3.20
CA LYS A 115 -19.27 -21.35 -3.15
C LYS A 115 -18.33 -20.33 -3.80
N VAL A 116 -18.70 -19.82 -4.98
CA VAL A 116 -17.90 -18.82 -5.70
C VAL A 116 -17.76 -17.54 -4.87
N MET A 117 -18.84 -17.08 -4.23
CA MET A 117 -18.79 -15.91 -3.36
C MET A 117 -17.93 -16.12 -2.10
N ILE A 118 -17.95 -17.31 -1.52
CA ILE A 118 -17.05 -17.66 -0.41
C ILE A 118 -15.58 -17.61 -0.87
N ILE A 119 -15.28 -18.19 -2.03
CA ILE A 119 -13.93 -18.19 -2.60
C ILE A 119 -13.46 -16.74 -2.86
N ALA A 120 -14.32 -15.90 -3.45
CA ALA A 120 -14.03 -14.48 -3.66
C ALA A 120 -13.70 -13.76 -2.34
N GLY A 121 -14.49 -13.99 -1.28
CA GLY A 121 -14.26 -13.42 0.04
C GLY A 121 -12.93 -13.85 0.65
N VAL A 122 -12.57 -15.14 0.55
CA VAL A 122 -11.28 -15.66 1.03
C VAL A 122 -10.13 -14.98 0.28
N MET A 123 -10.20 -14.85 -1.04
CA MET A 123 -9.16 -14.16 -1.83
C MET A 123 -9.02 -12.69 -1.44
N PHE A 124 -10.13 -11.98 -1.19
CA PHE A 124 -10.07 -10.61 -0.67
C PHE A 124 -9.36 -10.54 0.68
N ILE A 125 -9.68 -11.44 1.61
CA ILE A 125 -9.03 -11.48 2.93
C ILE A 125 -7.54 -11.75 2.79
N THR A 126 -7.15 -12.74 1.98
CA THR A 126 -5.74 -13.06 1.72
C THR A 126 -5.00 -11.88 1.09
N SER A 127 -5.62 -11.19 0.11
CA SER A 127 -5.03 -9.99 -0.50
C SER A 127 -4.84 -8.86 0.51
N GLY A 128 -5.82 -8.64 1.39
CA GLY A 128 -5.76 -7.62 2.44
C GLY A 128 -4.65 -7.91 3.46
N ILE A 129 -4.50 -9.16 3.89
CA ILE A 129 -3.40 -9.58 4.79
C ILE A 129 -2.04 -9.32 4.11
N MET A 130 -1.92 -9.65 2.82
CA MET A 130 -0.67 -9.44 2.10
C MET A 130 -0.32 -7.96 1.90
N GLN A 131 -1.32 -7.08 1.83
CA GLN A 131 -1.12 -5.62 1.83
C GLN A 131 -0.78 -5.07 3.21
N LEU A 132 -1.29 -5.69 4.28
CA LEU A 132 -1.05 -5.26 5.66
C LEU A 132 0.41 -5.49 6.09
N ILE A 133 1.00 -6.62 5.69
CA ILE A 133 2.40 -6.97 6.00
C ILE A 133 3.40 -5.84 5.65
N PRO A 134 3.50 -5.37 4.40
CA PRO A 134 4.49 -4.35 4.03
C PRO A 134 4.20 -2.99 4.66
N VAL A 135 2.93 -2.64 4.89
CA VAL A 135 2.53 -1.39 5.55
C VAL A 135 2.94 -1.42 7.03
N SER A 136 2.61 -2.50 7.74
CA SER A 136 2.99 -2.68 9.15
C SER A 136 4.50 -2.78 9.32
N TRP A 137 5.20 -3.46 8.41
CA TRP A 137 6.65 -3.52 8.42
C TRP A 137 7.27 -2.14 8.24
N SER A 138 6.83 -1.38 7.24
CA SER A 138 7.32 -0.03 6.97
C SER A 138 7.10 0.88 8.19
N ALA A 139 5.90 0.84 8.79
CA ALA A 139 5.61 1.59 10.01
C ALA A 139 6.53 1.18 11.18
N ASN A 140 6.76 -0.12 11.37
CA ASN A 140 7.64 -0.61 12.43
C ASN A 140 9.10 -0.18 12.23
N THR A 141 9.62 -0.23 10.99
CA THR A 141 11.00 0.24 10.71
C THR A 141 11.16 1.72 11.03
N ILE A 142 10.18 2.55 10.66
CA ILE A 142 10.16 3.98 11.00
C ILE A 142 10.22 4.17 12.52
N VAL A 143 9.37 3.45 13.28
CA VAL A 143 9.35 3.52 14.76
C VAL A 143 10.68 3.04 15.36
N GLN A 144 11.30 2.01 14.81
CA GLN A 144 12.60 1.53 15.30
C GLN A 144 13.71 2.56 15.06
N ASP A 145 13.69 3.24 13.92
CA ASP A 145 14.63 4.32 13.60
C ASP A 145 14.48 5.49 14.59
N PHE A 146 13.27 5.78 15.09
CA PHE A 146 13.08 6.80 16.13
C PHE A 146 13.85 6.53 17.42
N TYR A 147 13.86 5.28 17.87
CA TYR A 147 14.45 4.87 19.14
C TYR A 147 15.92 4.43 19.01
N ASN A 148 16.49 4.42 17.81
CA ASN A 148 17.85 3.93 17.60
C ASN A 148 18.88 5.00 18.02
N PRO A 149 19.70 4.75 19.07
CA PRO A 149 20.68 5.72 19.57
C PRO A 149 21.86 5.94 18.62
N LEU A 150 22.00 5.12 17.57
CA LEU A 150 23.06 5.25 16.56
C LEU A 150 22.72 6.27 15.47
N LEU A 151 21.46 6.73 15.39
CA LEU A 151 21.04 7.76 14.44
C LEU A 151 21.25 9.14 15.07
N THR A 152 22.02 9.99 14.39
CA THR A 152 22.23 11.40 14.80
C THR A 152 20.90 12.16 14.80
N ASP A 153 20.74 13.18 15.67
CA ASP A 153 19.50 13.99 15.76
C ASP A 153 19.06 14.57 14.38
N ALA A 154 20.01 14.82 13.47
CA ALA A 154 19.76 15.31 12.12
C ALA A 154 19.21 14.25 11.14
N GLN A 155 19.31 12.96 11.47
CA GLN A 155 18.82 11.83 10.69
C GLN A 155 17.61 11.14 11.35
N ARG A 156 17.21 11.54 12.56
CA ARG A 156 15.94 11.09 13.11
C ARG A 156 14.86 11.54 12.16
N ILE A 157 14.22 10.56 11.54
CA ILE A 157 12.87 10.70 10.99
C ILE A 157 12.09 11.46 12.07
N HIS A 158 11.36 12.52 11.75
CA HIS A 158 10.48 13.18 12.72
C HIS A 158 9.07 12.89 12.25
N PRO A 159 8.14 12.37 13.09
CA PRO A 159 6.80 12.10 12.62
C PRO A 159 6.19 13.51 12.51
N LEU A 160 5.62 13.85 11.35
CA LEU A 160 4.81 15.06 11.22
C LEU A 160 3.45 14.82 11.89
N LEU A 161 3.47 14.58 13.20
CA LEU A 161 2.33 14.55 14.12
C LEU A 161 2.61 15.53 15.26
#